data_AF-A0A969PS18-F1
#
_entry.id   AF-A0A969PS18-F1
#
_cell.length_a   1.000
_cell.length_b   1.000
_cell.length_c   1.000
_cell.angle_alpha   90.00
_cell.angle_beta   90.00
_cell.angle_gamma   90.00
#
_symmetry.space_group_name_H-M   'P 1'
#
loop_
_entity.id
_entity.type
_entity.pdbx_description
1 polymer ?
#
loop_
_entity_poly.entity_id
_entity_poly.type
_entity_poly.pdbx_seq_one_letter_code
_entity_poly.pdbx_strand_id
1 'polypeptide(L)' 'MRSFDIIFFILACTGTIGIMGLGIALAQLSIPLLLLFGGLFGGSLAVGFRRKKRLQSTSA' A
#
# COMPACT_ATOMS: atom_id res chain seq x y z
N MET A 1 -34.48 -12.97 -29.31
CA MET A 1 -33.85 -12.68 -28.01
C MET A 1 -34.76 -13.23 -26.91
N ARG A 2 -34.73 -14.54 -26.68
CA ARG A 2 -35.67 -15.21 -25.76
C ARG A 2 -34.86 -15.81 -24.63
N SER A 3 -35.22 -15.41 -23.41
CA SER A 3 -34.60 -15.72 -22.12
C SER A 3 -33.31 -14.95 -21.87
N PHE A 4 -33.44 -13.80 -21.20
CA PHE A 4 -32.33 -13.14 -20.53
C PHE A 4 -31.84 -14.10 -19.44
N ASP A 5 -30.63 -14.63 -19.62
CA ASP A 5 -30.08 -15.67 -18.74
C ASP A 5 -29.55 -15.00 -17.47
N ILE A 6 -30.49 -14.66 -16.58
CA ILE A 6 -30.28 -13.79 -15.43
C ILE A 6 -29.24 -14.35 -14.46
N ILE A 7 -29.07 -15.67 -14.43
CA ILE A 7 -28.06 -16.36 -13.62
C ILE A 7 -26.66 -16.00 -14.12
N PHE A 8 -26.41 -16.06 -15.44
CA PHE A 8 -25.12 -15.66 -16.01
C PHE A 8 -24.87 -14.17 -15.86
N PHE A 9 -25.91 -13.35 -15.95
CA PHE A 9 -25.81 -11.91 -15.72
C PHE A 9 -25.38 -11.60 -14.27
N ILE A 10 -26.04 -12.22 -13.27
CA ILE A 10 -25.70 -12.04 -11.86
C ILE A 10 -24.30 -12.58 -11.57
N LEU A 11 -23.92 -13.73 -12.15
CA LEU A 11 -22.59 -14.31 -12.01
C LEU A 11 -21.51 -13.37 -12.56
N ALA A 12 -21.75 -12.78 -13.73
CA ALA A 12 -20.84 -11.81 -14.35
C ALA A 12 -20.69 -10.55 -13.49
N CYS A 13 -21.81 -9.95 -13.05
CA CYS A 13 -21.79 -8.79 -12.16
C CYS A 13 -21.03 -9.08 -10.85
N THR A 14 -21.28 -10.24 -10.25
CA THR A 14 -20.62 -10.65 -9.00
C THR A 14 -19.12 -10.88 -9.21
N GLY A 15 -18.72 -11.48 -10.34
CA GLY A 15 -17.32 -11.64 -10.72
C GLY A 15 -16.61 -10.30 -10.91
N THR A 16 -17.25 -9.35 -11.60
CA THR A 16 -16.70 -8.00 -11.79
C THR A 16 -16.54 -7.26 -10.47
N ILE A 17 -17.56 -7.28 -9.60
CA ILE A 17 -17.48 -6.66 -8.27
C ILE A 17 -16.39 -7.33 -7.42
N GLY A 18 -16.28 -8.66 -7.48
CA GLY A 18 -15.25 -9.40 -6.76
C GLY A 18 -13.83 -9.02 -7.18
N ILE A 19 -13.56 -8.98 -8.49
CA ILE A 19 -12.24 -8.61 -9.02
C ILE A 19 -11.92 -7.15 -8.70
N MET A 20 -12.89 -6.23 -8.83
CA MET A 20 -12.70 -4.83 -8.45
C MET A 20 -12.42 -4.69 -6.96
N GLY A 21 -13.16 -5.41 -6.12
CA GLY A 21 -12.96 -5.43 -4.66
C GLY A 21 -11.57 -5.93 -4.27
N LEU A 22 -11.08 -6.98 -4.93
CA LEU A 22 -9.72 -7.48 -4.74
C LEU A 22 -8.66 -6.43 -5.14
N GLY A 23 -8.85 -5.76 -6.27
CA GLY A 23 -7.97 -4.68 -6.71
C GLY A 23 -7.92 -3.52 -5.71
N ILE A 24 -9.07 -3.13 -5.16
CA ILE A 24 -9.17 -2.08 -4.13
C ILE A 24 -8.48 -2.53 -2.84
N ALA A 25 -8.72 -3.76 -2.38
CA ALA A 25 -8.11 -4.29 -1.17
C ALA A 25 -6.57 -4.31 -1.28
N LEU A 26 -6.04 -4.73 -2.43
CA LEU A 26 -4.60 -4.69 -2.71
C LEU A 26 -4.05 -3.27 -2.77
N ALA A 27 -4.77 -2.34 -3.41
CA ALA A 27 -4.39 -0.92 -3.43
C ALA A 27 -4.40 -0.32 -2.02
N GLN A 28 -5.31 -0.74 -1.15
CA GLN A 28 -5.40 -0.25 0.22
C GLN A 28 -4.20 -0.64 1.08
N LEU A 29 -3.52 -1.75 0.76
CA LEU A 29 -2.25 -2.14 1.42
C LEU A 29 -1.08 -1.22 1.04
N SER A 30 -1.16 -0.45 -0.04
CA SER A 30 -0.08 0.44 -0.46
C SER A 30 0.13 1.62 0.50
N ILE A 31 -0.93 2.16 1.09
CA ILE A 31 -0.88 3.28 2.04
C ILE A 31 -0.12 2.91 3.33
N PRO A 32 -0.45 1.82 4.04
CA PRO A 32 0.32 1.43 5.23
C PRO A 32 1.76 1.07 4.89
N LEU A 33 2.04 0.46 3.73
CA LEU A 33 3.41 0.22 3.26
C LEU A 33 4.18 1.52 3.06
N LEU A 34 3.55 2.53 2.43
CA LEU A 34 4.15 3.85 2.24
C LEU A 34 4.50 4.51 3.58
N LEU A 35 3.58 4.47 4.55
CA LEU A 35 3.82 5.02 5.88
C LEU A 35 4.92 4.28 6.63
N LEU A 36 4.94 2.95 6.56
CA LEU A 36 5.96 2.12 7.20
C LEU A 36 7.35 2.41 6.62
N PHE A 37 7.52 2.33 5.31
CA PHE A 37 8.80 2.57 4.66
C PHE A 37 9.23 4.04 4.74
N GLY A 38 8.29 4.98 4.59
CA GLY A 38 8.55 6.41 4.79
C GLY A 38 9.04 6.71 6.20
N GLY A 39 8.41 6.10 7.21
CA GLY A 39 8.82 6.21 8.61
C GLY A 39 10.20 5.60 8.87
N LEU A 40 10.47 4.40 8.36
CA LEU A 40 11.79 3.75 8.46
C LEU A 40 12.89 4.56 7.77
N PHE A 41 12.60 5.10 6.58
CA PHE A 41 13.52 5.95 5.85
C PHE A 41 13.80 7.26 6.58
N GLY A 42 12.75 7.99 6.98
CA GLY A 42 12.90 9.23 7.76
C GLY A 42 13.62 9.01 9.09
N GLY A 43 13.28 7.93 9.80
CA GLY A 43 13.93 7.53 11.05
C GLY A 43 15.41 7.19 10.87
N SER A 44 15.74 6.41 9.83
CA SER A 44 17.14 6.05 9.53
C SER A 44 17.98 7.27 9.14
N LEU A 45 17.43 8.20 8.36
CA LEU A 45 18.09 9.48 8.07
C LEU A 45 18.31 10.30 9.34
N ALA A 46 17.28 10.48 10.17
CA ALA A 46 17.39 11.26 11.40
C ALA A 46 18.44 10.67 12.37
N VAL A 47 18.46 9.35 12.55
CA VAL A 47 19.46 8.66 13.36
C VAL A 47 20.85 8.78 12.74
N GLY A 48 20.96 8.64 11.42
CA GLY A 48 22.22 8.81 10.67
C GLY A 48 22.81 10.20 10.86
N PHE A 49 22.01 11.26 10.69
CA PHE A 49 22.45 12.64 10.91
C PHE A 49 22.80 12.92 12.37
N ARG A 50 22.03 12.38 13.33
CA ARG A 50 22.35 12.48 14.76
C ARG A 50 23.69 11.82 15.08
N ARG A 51 23.94 10.61 14.57
CA ARG A 51 25.22 9.91 14.72
C ARG A 51 26.37 10.70 14.10
N LYS A 52 26.17 11.23 12.89
CA LYS A 52 27.18 12.04 12.20
C LYS A 52 27.56 13.30 13.00
N LYS A 53 26.58 14.04 13.52
CA LYS A 53 26.83 15.23 14.36
C LYS A 53 27.60 14.88 15.63
N ARG A 54 27.27 13.75 16.28
CA ARG A 54 27.96 13.30 17.49
C ARG A 54 29.43 12.94 17.23
N LEU A 55 29.71 12.26 16.12
CA LEU A 55 31.08 11.94 15.73
C LEU A 55 31.89 13.21 15.43
N GLN A 56 31.30 14.19 14.76
CA GLN A 56 31.95 15.48 14.51
C GLN A 56 32.26 16.25 15.80
N SER A 57 31.40 16.19 16.82
CA SER A 57 31.65 16.84 18.11
C SER A 57 32.66 16.11 19.01
N THR A 58 32.94 14.84 18.76
CA THR A 58 33.91 14.04 19.54
C THR A 58 35.31 14.03 18.91
N SER A 59 35.40 14.34 17.61
CA SER A 59 36.68 14.43 16.87
C SER A 59 37.21 15.88 16.71
N ALA A 60 36.54 16.86 17.31
CA ALA A 60 37.00 18.24 17.44
C ALA A 60 37.34 18.52 18.90
#